data_AF-A0A9J7EX14-F1
#
_entry.id   AF-A0A9J7EX14-F1
#
_cell.length_a   1.000
_cell.length_b   1.000
_cell.length_c   1.000
_cell.angle_alpha   90.00
_cell.angle_beta   90.00
_cell.angle_gamma   90.00
#
_symmetry.space_group_name_H-M   'P 1'
#
loop_
_entity.id
_entity.type
_entity.pdbx_description
1 polymer ?
#
loop_
_entity_poly.entity_id
_entity_poly.type
_entity_poly.pdbx_seq_one_letter_code
_entity_poly.pdbx_strand_id
1 'polypeptide(L)'
;MYKDSVVPVKAETFSGMAAKSPISQSIKTVLRRACVEKRLTVGLLPAIQYLSKNSNRALFCLTAEAPPGDSATHMQEVLLQAFCVENDIYVIKVDSETKIRKLLGGCGASMDFSCVLVHYPYTDPFSDSQEFDFSSLSDAERDLIEHCEMNWGYSQTPVIKLPEK
;
A
#
# COMPACT_ATOMS: atom_id res chain seq x y z
N MET A 1 38.73 25.89 21.79
CA MET A 1 37.52 25.59 22.59
C MET A 1 36.30 25.98 21.77
N TYR A 2 35.82 25.10 20.89
CA TYR A 2 34.51 25.25 20.26
C TYR A 2 33.57 24.29 20.98
N LYS A 3 32.49 24.85 21.53
CA LYS A 3 31.55 24.18 22.41
C LYS A 3 30.63 23.27 21.59
N ASP A 4 30.54 22.00 22.01
CA ASP A 4 29.47 21.07 21.68
C ASP A 4 28.10 21.69 21.98
N SER A 5 27.29 21.90 20.94
CA SER A 5 25.85 22.09 21.08
C SER A 5 25.16 20.77 20.78
N VAL A 6 24.99 19.95 21.81
CA VAL A 6 24.13 18.76 21.78
C VAL A 6 22.68 19.24 21.78
N VAL A 7 21.97 18.99 20.69
CA VAL A 7 20.52 19.23 20.59
C VAL A 7 19.80 18.06 21.28
N PRO A 8 18.86 18.30 22.20
CA PRO A 8 18.16 17.21 22.87
C PRO A 8 17.20 16.52 21.89
N VAL A 9 17.41 15.22 21.67
CA VAL A 9 16.40 14.34 21.04
C VAL A 9 15.17 14.33 21.94
N LYS A 10 14.07 14.89 21.44
CA LYS A 10 12.76 14.75 22.07
C LYS A 10 12.38 13.26 22.03
N ALA A 11 12.25 12.68 23.22
CA ALA A 11 11.62 11.38 23.41
C ALA A 11 10.16 11.49 22.96
N GLU A 12 9.80 10.77 21.91
CA GLU A 12 8.41 10.70 21.47
C GLU A 12 7.62 9.81 22.43
N THR A 13 6.54 10.39 22.91
CA THR A 13 5.58 9.83 23.86
C THR A 13 5.00 8.52 23.33
N PHE A 14 5.26 7.42 24.03
CA PHE A 14 4.54 6.16 23.86
C PHE A 14 3.09 6.34 24.30
N SER A 15 2.22 6.71 23.35
CA SER A 15 0.78 6.59 23.54
C SER A 15 0.40 5.12 23.48
N GLY A 16 -0.20 4.61 24.55
CA GLY A 16 -0.72 3.26 24.61
C GLY A 16 -1.81 3.03 23.55
N MET A 17 -1.57 2.10 22.65
CA MET A 17 -2.59 1.54 21.77
C MET A 17 -2.61 0.02 21.99
N ALA A 18 -3.80 -0.56 22.01
CA ALA A 18 -4.04 -2.00 21.95
C ALA A 18 -3.04 -2.64 20.97
N ALA A 19 -2.56 -3.85 21.25
CA ALA A 19 -1.55 -4.55 20.44
C ALA A 19 -1.98 -4.67 18.97
N LYS A 20 -1.78 -3.61 18.19
CA LYS A 20 -2.08 -3.52 16.77
C LYS A 20 -1.09 -4.47 16.11
N SER A 21 -1.61 -5.41 15.34
CA SER A 21 -0.79 -6.28 14.53
C SER A 21 0.21 -5.42 13.74
N PRO A 22 1.49 -5.80 13.62
CA PRO A 22 2.43 -5.01 12.84
C PRO A 22 1.86 -4.77 11.44
N ILE A 23 2.05 -3.57 10.89
CA ILE A 23 1.46 -3.14 9.61
C ILE A 23 1.68 -4.15 8.47
N SER A 24 2.80 -4.87 8.52
CA SER A 24 3.17 -5.94 7.60
C SER A 24 2.24 -7.15 7.66
N GLN A 25 1.66 -7.46 8.82
CA GLN A 25 0.60 -8.45 8.97
C GLN A 25 -0.74 -7.93 8.42
N SER A 26 -1.07 -6.65 8.60
CA SER A 26 -2.27 -6.07 8.00
C SER A 26 -2.20 -6.16 6.47
N ILE A 27 -1.07 -5.82 5.84
CA ILE A 27 -0.84 -6.01 4.39
C ILE A 27 -1.12 -7.46 3.98
N LYS A 28 -0.52 -8.43 4.70
CA LYS A 28 -0.71 -9.86 4.42
C LYS A 28 -2.19 -10.27 4.49
N THR A 29 -2.91 -9.81 5.50
CA THR A 29 -4.33 -10.09 5.69
C THR A 29 -5.17 -9.50 4.55
N VAL A 30 -4.94 -8.23 4.21
CA VAL A 30 -5.66 -7.54 3.13
C VAL A 30 -5.40 -8.18 1.77
N LEU A 31 -4.13 -8.47 1.43
CA LEU A 31 -3.77 -9.10 0.17
C LEU A 31 -4.39 -10.50 0.02
N ARG A 32 -4.35 -11.32 1.08
CA ARG A 32 -4.95 -12.66 1.04
C ARG A 32 -6.45 -12.60 0.86
N ARG A 33 -7.11 -11.73 1.63
CA ARG A 33 -8.56 -11.51 1.53
C ARG A 33 -8.93 -11.06 0.13
N ALA A 34 -8.25 -10.06 -0.40
CA ALA A 34 -8.49 -9.52 -1.73
C ALA A 34 -8.25 -10.55 -2.86
N CYS A 35 -7.27 -11.45 -2.71
CA CYS A 35 -7.05 -12.54 -3.67
C CYS A 35 -8.22 -13.55 -3.64
N VAL A 36 -8.71 -13.92 -2.45
CA VAL A 36 -9.88 -14.81 -2.31
C VAL A 36 -11.15 -14.19 -2.90
N GLU A 37 -11.34 -12.89 -2.67
CA GLU A 37 -12.46 -12.11 -3.19
C GLU A 37 -12.30 -11.70 -4.68
N LYS A 38 -11.18 -12.09 -5.32
CA LYS A 38 -10.86 -11.77 -6.73
C LYS A 38 -10.89 -10.27 -7.05
N ARG A 39 -10.54 -9.43 -6.07
CA ARG A 39 -10.52 -7.96 -6.17
C ARG A 39 -9.10 -7.41 -6.23
N LEU A 40 -8.20 -8.14 -6.91
CA LEU A 40 -6.82 -7.74 -7.14
C LEU A 40 -6.52 -7.57 -8.63
N THR A 41 -5.70 -6.58 -8.95
CA THR A 41 -4.99 -6.51 -10.22
C THR A 41 -3.49 -6.61 -9.95
N VAL A 42 -2.84 -7.59 -10.56
CA VAL A 42 -1.43 -7.93 -10.32
C VAL A 42 -0.60 -7.58 -11.55
N GLY A 43 0.51 -6.86 -11.34
CA GLY A 43 1.45 -6.40 -12.35
C GLY A 43 1.32 -4.91 -12.66
N LEU A 44 2.44 -4.27 -13.02
CA LEU A 44 2.49 -2.84 -13.31
C LEU A 44 1.62 -2.45 -14.51
N LEU A 45 1.78 -3.15 -15.63
CA LEU A 45 1.03 -2.84 -16.86
C LEU A 45 -0.49 -3.03 -16.69
N PRO A 46 -0.98 -4.16 -16.14
CA PRO A 46 -2.41 -4.31 -15.83
C PRO A 46 -2.94 -3.26 -14.85
N ALA A 47 -2.15 -2.88 -13.84
CA ALA A 47 -2.55 -1.84 -12.89
C ALA A 47 -2.73 -0.49 -13.57
N ILE A 48 -1.76 -0.04 -14.39
CA ILE A 48 -1.86 1.21 -15.16
C ILE A 48 -3.09 1.19 -16.09
N GLN A 49 -3.30 0.09 -16.81
CA GLN A 49 -4.47 -0.06 -17.68
C GLN A 49 -5.79 0.01 -16.91
N TYR A 50 -5.85 -0.59 -15.72
CA TYR A 50 -7.04 -0.52 -14.87
C TYR A 50 -7.29 0.91 -14.38
N LEU A 51 -6.25 1.55 -13.83
CA LEU A 51 -6.29 2.90 -13.28
C LEU A 51 -6.72 3.94 -14.33
N SER A 52 -6.33 3.75 -15.60
CA SER A 52 -6.76 4.62 -16.70
C SER A 52 -8.27 4.60 -16.98
N LYS A 53 -9.00 3.59 -16.48
CA LYS A 53 -10.45 3.40 -16.72
C LYS A 53 -11.29 3.47 -15.45
N ASN A 54 -10.74 3.04 -14.31
CA ASN A 54 -11.47 2.81 -13.07
C ASN A 54 -10.63 3.24 -11.83
N SER A 55 -9.97 4.39 -11.87
CA SER A 55 -9.15 4.87 -10.73
C SER A 55 -9.96 4.98 -9.44
N ASN A 56 -11.22 5.40 -9.53
CA ASN A 56 -12.13 5.51 -8.38
C ASN A 56 -12.41 4.19 -7.64
N ARG A 57 -12.20 3.02 -8.28
CA ARG A 57 -12.47 1.71 -7.66
C ARG A 57 -11.24 1.08 -7.01
N ALA A 58 -10.08 1.70 -7.16
CA ALA A 58 -8.86 1.27 -6.50
C ALA A 58 -8.77 1.86 -5.09
N LEU A 59 -8.44 1.01 -4.11
CA LEU A 59 -8.28 1.41 -2.70
C LEU A 59 -6.80 1.51 -2.33
N PHE A 60 -6.02 0.44 -2.57
CA PHE A 60 -4.58 0.44 -2.29
C PHE A 60 -3.77 0.11 -3.54
N CYS A 61 -2.65 0.80 -3.72
CA CYS A 61 -1.61 0.48 -4.69
C CYS A 61 -0.34 0.05 -3.93
N LEU A 62 -0.02 -1.24 -3.97
CA LEU A 62 1.22 -1.75 -3.39
C LEU A 62 2.29 -1.77 -4.47
N THR A 63 3.42 -1.10 -4.21
CA THR A 63 4.57 -1.06 -5.13
C THR A 63 5.80 -1.64 -4.44
N ALA A 64 6.53 -2.49 -5.15
CA ALA A 64 7.83 -2.95 -4.68
C ALA A 64 8.87 -1.84 -4.87
N GLU A 65 9.77 -1.69 -3.90
CA GLU A 65 10.88 -0.77 -4.00
C GLU A 65 11.77 -1.09 -5.21
N ALA A 66 12.07 -0.07 -6.01
CA ALA A 66 13.00 -0.19 -7.11
C ALA A 66 14.38 -0.69 -6.63
N PRO A 67 14.99 -1.68 -7.31
CA PRO A 67 16.34 -2.12 -6.98
C PRO A 67 17.34 -0.95 -7.03
N PRO A 68 18.32 -0.92 -6.12
CA PRO A 68 19.31 0.16 -6.10
C PRO A 68 20.07 0.20 -7.43
N GLY A 69 20.06 1.36 -8.09
CA GLY A 69 20.71 1.57 -9.39
C GLY A 69 19.77 1.39 -10.61
N ASP A 70 18.54 0.93 -10.41
CA ASP A 70 17.54 0.88 -11.48
C ASP A 70 16.71 2.18 -11.54
N SER A 71 17.27 3.16 -12.26
CA SER A 71 16.60 4.45 -12.48
C SER A 71 15.27 4.33 -13.24
N ALA A 72 15.11 3.33 -14.12
CA ALA A 72 13.90 3.18 -14.92
C ALA A 72 12.72 2.73 -14.05
N THR A 73 12.95 1.69 -13.23
CA THR A 73 11.94 1.22 -12.28
C THR A 73 11.62 2.29 -11.23
N HIS A 74 12.64 3.01 -10.75
CA HIS A 74 12.41 4.12 -9.82
C HIS A 74 11.55 5.24 -10.42
N MET A 75 11.80 5.64 -11.68
CA MET A 75 10.97 6.62 -12.36
C MET A 75 9.52 6.14 -12.50
N GLN A 76 9.30 4.88 -12.88
CA GLN A 76 7.96 4.30 -12.98
C GLN A 76 7.21 4.29 -11.64
N GLU A 77 7.92 3.93 -10.57
CA GLU A 77 7.41 3.95 -9.20
C GLU A 77 6.93 5.35 -8.80
N VAL A 78 7.76 6.38 -9.02
CA VAL A 78 7.44 7.77 -8.69
C VAL A 78 6.23 8.28 -9.49
N LEU A 79 6.16 7.98 -10.79
CA LEU A 79 5.04 8.37 -11.64
C LEU A 79 3.73 7.71 -11.19
N LEU A 80 3.77 6.41 -10.90
CA LEU A 80 2.61 5.67 -10.42
C LEU A 80 2.14 6.20 -9.06
N GLN A 81 3.08 6.48 -8.15
CA GLN A 81 2.76 7.04 -6.85
C GLN A 81 2.07 8.40 -6.98
N ALA A 82 2.60 9.30 -7.81
CA ALA A 82 1.98 10.61 -8.05
C ALA A 82 0.55 10.47 -8.58
N PHE A 83 0.34 9.59 -9.57
CA PHE A 83 -1.00 9.32 -10.11
C PHE A 83 -1.97 8.81 -9.03
N CYS A 84 -1.53 7.85 -8.20
CA CYS A 84 -2.36 7.28 -7.14
C CYS A 84 -2.74 8.33 -6.10
N VAL A 85 -1.79 9.17 -5.68
CA VAL A 85 -2.02 10.28 -4.74
C VAL A 85 -3.04 11.29 -5.29
N GLU A 86 -2.95 11.63 -6.58
CA GLU A 86 -3.91 12.54 -7.24
C GLU A 86 -5.33 11.97 -7.36
N ASN A 87 -5.49 10.64 -7.27
CA ASN A 87 -6.77 9.95 -7.40
C ASN A 87 -7.27 9.37 -6.07
N ASP A 88 -6.74 9.83 -4.92
CA ASP A 88 -7.10 9.36 -3.58
C ASP A 88 -6.90 7.85 -3.37
N ILE A 89 -5.88 7.27 -4.02
CA ILE A 89 -5.49 5.86 -3.88
C ILE A 89 -4.31 5.77 -2.92
N TYR A 90 -4.45 4.98 -1.87
CA TYR A 90 -3.41 4.80 -0.87
C TYR A 90 -2.22 4.00 -1.42
N VAL A 91 -1.04 4.61 -1.47
CA VAL A 91 0.19 3.97 -1.96
C VAL A 91 0.97 3.36 -0.80
N ILE A 92 1.30 2.09 -0.93
CA ILE A 92 2.06 1.33 0.06
C ILE A 92 3.32 0.78 -0.60
N LYS A 93 4.49 1.29 -0.18
CA LYS A 93 5.77 0.81 -0.65
C LYS A 93 6.24 -0.39 0.16
N VAL A 94 6.68 -1.46 -0.50
CA VAL A 94 7.17 -2.68 0.16
C VAL A 94 8.57 -3.06 -0.29
N ASP A 95 9.24 -3.88 0.52
CA ASP A 95 10.65 -4.23 0.35
C ASP A 95 10.95 -5.20 -0.80
N SER A 96 9.99 -6.05 -1.21
CA SER A 96 10.24 -7.03 -2.27
C SER A 96 9.00 -7.57 -2.96
N GLU A 97 9.01 -7.55 -4.30
CA GLU A 97 8.04 -8.25 -5.14
C GLU A 97 7.99 -9.77 -4.88
N THR A 98 9.13 -10.39 -4.53
CA THR A 98 9.20 -11.83 -4.27
C THR A 98 8.43 -12.22 -3.01
N LYS A 99 8.39 -11.32 -2.02
CA LYS A 99 7.61 -11.51 -0.79
C LYS A 99 6.13 -11.34 -1.07
N ILE A 100 5.73 -10.33 -1.86
CA ILE A 100 4.33 -10.20 -2.33
C ILE A 100 3.88 -11.50 -3.00
N ARG A 101 4.69 -12.03 -3.94
CA ARG A 101 4.40 -13.29 -4.65
C ARG A 101 4.16 -14.45 -3.68
N LYS A 102 5.02 -14.61 -2.66
CA LYS A 102 4.87 -15.66 -1.63
C LYS A 102 3.60 -15.48 -0.80
N LEU A 103 3.23 -14.24 -0.48
CA LEU A 103 2.01 -13.95 0.28
C LEU A 103 0.74 -14.29 -0.51
N LEU A 104 0.77 -14.04 -1.82
CA LEU A 104 -0.34 -14.30 -2.73
C LEU A 104 -0.44 -15.76 -3.19
N GLY A 105 0.67 -16.53 -3.17
CA GLY A 105 0.79 -18.00 -3.08
C GLY A 105 0.02 -18.91 -4.08
N GLY A 106 -0.94 -18.37 -4.82
CA GLY A 106 -1.93 -19.06 -5.63
C GLY A 106 -2.60 -18.15 -6.68
N CYS A 107 -2.49 -16.82 -6.55
CA CYS A 107 -2.86 -15.86 -7.59
C CYS A 107 -1.72 -15.69 -8.63
N GLY A 108 -1.47 -16.69 -9.50
CA GLY A 108 -0.67 -16.55 -10.73
C GLY A 108 0.86 -16.56 -10.59
N ALA A 109 1.48 -17.75 -10.73
CA ALA A 109 2.93 -17.92 -10.57
C ALA A 109 3.81 -17.23 -11.65
N SER A 110 3.24 -16.89 -12.81
CA SER A 110 3.93 -16.23 -13.94
C SER A 110 3.71 -14.72 -13.99
N MET A 111 3.00 -14.14 -13.03
CA MET A 111 2.68 -12.71 -13.03
C MET A 111 3.84 -11.87 -12.49
N ASP A 112 3.91 -10.64 -12.96
CA ASP A 112 4.74 -9.58 -12.40
C ASP A 112 4.11 -9.08 -11.09
N PHE A 113 4.88 -9.02 -10.00
CA PHE A 113 4.43 -8.57 -8.69
C PHE A 113 5.09 -7.25 -8.26
N SER A 114 5.66 -6.51 -9.21
CA SER A 114 6.18 -5.15 -9.00
C SER A 114 5.11 -4.18 -8.49
N CYS A 115 3.86 -4.39 -8.90
CA CYS A 115 2.70 -3.62 -8.46
C CYS A 115 1.50 -4.54 -8.21
N VAL A 116 0.76 -4.30 -7.13
CA VAL A 116 -0.52 -4.95 -6.85
C VAL A 116 -1.55 -3.91 -6.45
N LEU A 117 -2.65 -3.85 -7.21
CA LEU A 117 -3.77 -2.98 -6.94
C LEU A 117 -4.85 -3.76 -6.19
N VAL A 118 -5.33 -3.20 -5.10
CA VAL A 118 -6.43 -3.72 -4.29
C VAL A 118 -7.64 -2.85 -4.55
N HIS A 119 -8.73 -3.45 -5.01
CA HIS A 119 -9.98 -2.74 -5.28
C HIS A 119 -10.86 -2.67 -4.04
N TYR A 120 -11.76 -1.69 -4.00
CA TYR A 120 -12.83 -1.66 -3.00
C TYR A 120 -13.63 -2.98 -3.03
N PRO A 121 -14.12 -3.46 -1.87
CA PRO A 121 -15.10 -4.53 -1.84
C PRO A 121 -16.33 -4.14 -2.68
N TYR A 122 -17.05 -5.14 -3.20
CA TYR A 122 -18.18 -4.91 -4.11
C TYR A 122 -19.17 -3.91 -3.50
N THR A 123 -19.30 -2.75 -4.15
CA THR A 123 -20.34 -1.76 -3.87
C THR A 123 -21.51 -2.01 -4.82
N ASP A 124 -22.73 -2.11 -4.26
CA ASP A 124 -23.94 -2.25 -5.05
C ASP A 124 -24.06 -1.08 -6.04
N PRO A 125 -24.08 -1.32 -7.37
CA PRO A 125 -24.18 -0.25 -8.37
C PRO A 125 -25.51 0.52 -8.30
N PHE A 126 -26.48 0.06 -7.51
CA PHE A 126 -27.76 0.72 -7.29
C PHE A 126 -27.82 1.53 -5.99
N SER A 127 -26.75 1.57 -5.18
CA SER A 127 -26.69 2.49 -4.04
C SER A 127 -26.45 3.92 -4.54
N ASP A 128 -27.41 4.81 -4.25
CA ASP A 128 -27.34 6.24 -4.58
C ASP A 128 -26.22 6.99 -3.84
N SER A 129 -25.59 6.35 -2.85
CA SER A 129 -24.38 6.83 -2.18
C SER A 129 -23.14 6.53 -3.04
N GLN A 130 -22.66 7.53 -3.78
CA GLN A 130 -21.33 7.49 -4.43
C GLN A 130 -20.16 7.55 -3.43
N GLU A 131 -20.44 7.66 -2.14
CA GLU A 131 -19.42 7.65 -1.11
C GLU A 131 -19.02 6.20 -0.79
N PHE A 132 -17.73 5.87 -0.98
CA PHE A 132 -17.19 4.58 -0.58
C PHE A 132 -17.33 4.43 0.92
N ASP A 133 -18.23 3.56 1.34
CA ASP A 133 -18.49 3.36 2.76
C ASP A 133 -17.31 2.60 3.39
N PHE A 134 -16.46 3.34 4.11
CA PHE A 134 -15.39 2.78 4.93
C PHE A 134 -15.91 1.78 5.96
N SER A 135 -17.21 1.76 6.30
CA SER A 135 -17.81 0.73 7.18
C SER A 135 -17.66 -0.70 6.63
N SER A 136 -17.59 -0.85 5.31
CA SER A 136 -17.43 -2.15 4.64
C SER A 136 -16.00 -2.70 4.70
N LEU A 137 -15.02 -1.87 5.06
CA LEU A 137 -13.63 -2.25 5.15
C LEU A 137 -13.34 -3.04 6.44
N SER A 138 -12.51 -4.06 6.29
CA SER A 138 -11.98 -4.83 7.41
C SER A 138 -11.06 -3.99 8.30
N ASP A 139 -10.92 -4.38 9.57
CA ASP A 139 -10.01 -3.71 10.52
C ASP A 139 -8.59 -3.58 9.96
N ALA A 140 -8.11 -4.61 9.24
CA ALA A 140 -6.80 -4.58 8.60
C ALA A 140 -6.69 -3.52 7.49
N GLU A 141 -7.76 -3.23 6.75
CA GLU A 141 -7.76 -2.17 5.73
C GLU A 141 -7.79 -0.79 6.38
N ARG A 142 -8.58 -0.61 7.45
CA ARG A 142 -8.59 0.63 8.25
C ARG A 142 -7.21 0.92 8.85
N ASP A 143 -6.56 -0.11 9.36
CA ASP A 143 -5.20 -0.03 9.90
C ASP A 143 -4.17 0.45 8.87
N LEU A 144 -4.32 0.02 7.60
CA LEU A 144 -3.48 0.46 6.49
C LEU A 144 -3.78 1.90 6.08
N ILE A 145 -5.05 2.30 6.04
CA ILE A 145 -5.46 3.69 5.75
C ILE A 145 -4.85 4.63 6.78
N GLU A 146 -5.07 4.36 8.08
CA GLU A 146 -4.51 5.16 9.16
C GLU A 146 -2.99 5.27 9.02
N HIS A 147 -2.31 4.16 8.68
CA HIS A 147 -0.86 4.20 8.45
C HIS A 147 -0.47 5.08 7.26
N CYS A 148 -1.21 5.04 6.15
CA CYS A 148 -0.92 5.86 4.98
C CYS A 148 -1.17 7.35 5.29
N GLU A 149 -2.26 7.68 5.99
CA GLU A 149 -2.60 9.04 6.41
C GLU A 149 -1.57 9.60 7.39
N MET A 150 -1.12 8.80 8.37
CA MET A 150 -0.06 9.22 9.29
C MET A 150 1.27 9.51 8.58
N ASN A 151 1.49 8.91 7.41
CA ASN A 151 2.67 9.13 6.59
C ASN A 151 2.43 10.07 5.40
N TRP A 152 1.22 10.63 5.27
CA TRP A 152 0.82 11.52 4.20
C TRP A 152 1.50 12.88 4.39
N GLY A 153 2.55 13.14 3.62
CA GLY A 153 3.32 14.39 3.66
C GLY A 153 4.81 14.23 3.97
N TYR A 154 5.29 13.03 4.29
CA TYR A 154 6.73 12.77 4.25
C TYR A 154 7.23 12.75 2.81
N SER A 155 8.41 13.31 2.56
CA SER A 155 9.03 13.34 1.23
C SER A 155 9.37 11.94 0.70
N GLN A 156 9.39 10.92 1.56
CA GLN A 156 9.57 9.52 1.16
C GLN A 156 8.57 8.63 1.89
N THR A 157 7.79 7.87 1.13
CA THR A 157 6.90 6.83 1.64
C THR A 157 7.73 5.75 2.34
N PRO A 158 7.42 5.39 3.60
CA PRO A 158 8.19 4.38 4.31
C PRO A 158 8.08 3.01 3.60
N VAL A 159 9.22 2.35 3.44
CA VAL A 159 9.27 0.99 2.88
C VAL A 159 8.90 -0.02 3.96
N ILE A 160 7.78 -0.71 3.77
CA ILE A 160 7.31 -1.71 4.73
C ILE A 160 7.94 -3.07 4.42
N LYS A 161 8.62 -3.64 5.42
CA LYS A 161 9.21 -4.97 5.32
C LYS A 161 8.13 -6.04 5.45
N LEU A 162 7.93 -6.82 4.40
CA LEU A 162 6.95 -7.90 4.40
C LEU A 162 7.45 -9.10 5.23
N PRO A 163 6.53 -9.84 5.89
CA PRO A 163 6.88 -11.00 6.68
C PRO A 163 7.39 -12.12 5.77
N GLU A 164 8.40 -12.86 6.23
CA GLU A 164 9.01 -13.94 5.45
C GLU A 164 8.19 -15.24 5.46
N LYS A 165 7.19 -15.36 6.36
CA LYS A 165 6.30 -16.53 6.55
C LYS A 165 4.87 -16.12 6.89
#